data_AF-A0A2E2VQM1-F1
#
_entry.id   AF-A0A2E2VQM1-F1
#
_cell.length_a   1.000
_cell.length_b   1.000
_cell.length_c   1.000
_cell.angle_alpha   90.00
_cell.angle_beta   90.00
_cell.angle_gamma   90.00
#
_symmetry.space_group_name_H-M   'P 1'
#
loop_
_entity.id
_entity.type
_entity.pdbx_description
1 polymer ?
#
loop_
_entity_poly.entity_id
_entity_poly.type
_entity_poly.pdbx_seq_one_letter_code
_entity_poly.pdbx_strand_id
1 'polypeptide(L)'
;MIYLYIFIGVGLFITTEMMINHYRMRNIARSRGKPDICTYARSFDYRNTDTKIMREVYTSIQEWAGKYDGIPFPVQSNDSFDALYRMDPDDLDDIYFEIADKFGISTEEAEKNPYFDRVETVRELVLFLDSQPKLEGSTAQPA
;
A
#
# COMPACT_ATOMS: atom_id res chain seq x y z
N MET A 1 13.71 -39.02 5.98
CA MET A 1 13.32 -38.66 7.36
C MET A 1 13.74 -37.24 7.74
N ILE A 2 15.02 -36.83 7.59
CA ILE A 2 15.46 -35.47 7.96
C ILE A 2 14.73 -34.34 7.20
N TYR A 3 14.57 -34.48 5.87
CA TYR A 3 13.83 -33.50 5.05
C TYR A 3 12.37 -33.34 5.47
N LEU A 4 11.72 -34.42 5.92
CA LEU A 4 10.33 -34.37 6.40
C LEU A 4 10.22 -33.46 7.64
N TYR A 5 11.14 -33.59 8.59
CA TYR A 5 11.16 -32.73 9.78
C TYR A 5 11.46 -31.26 9.43
N ILE A 6 12.30 -31.01 8.42
CA ILE A 6 12.58 -29.64 7.94
C ILE A 6 11.30 -29.03 7.36
N PHE A 7 10.60 -29.73 6.47
CA PHE A 7 9.35 -29.22 5.89
C PHE A 7 8.28 -28.94 6.95
N ILE A 8 8.13 -29.84 7.94
CA ILE A 8 7.22 -29.62 9.06
C ILE A 8 7.63 -28.39 9.86
N GLY A 9 8.92 -28.24 10.17
CA GLY A 9 9.43 -27.07 10.90
C GLY A 9 9.17 -25.75 10.17
N VAL A 10 9.45 -25.70 8.86
CA VAL A 10 9.18 -24.51 8.03
C VAL A 10 7.69 -24.20 7.96
N GLY A 11 6.84 -25.21 7.77
CA GLY A 11 5.38 -25.02 7.75
C GLY A 11 4.84 -24.49 9.08
N LEU A 12 5.32 -25.01 10.21
CA LEU A 12 4.95 -24.50 11.54
C LEU A 12 5.41 -23.06 11.76
N PHE A 13 6.61 -22.71 11.28
CA PHE A 13 7.12 -21.34 11.35
C PHE A 13 6.25 -20.36 10.54
N ILE A 14 5.95 -20.68 9.27
CA ILE A 14 5.13 -19.85 8.38
C ILE A 14 3.72 -19.64 8.97
N THR A 15 3.08 -20.71 9.45
CA THR A 15 1.73 -20.62 10.03
C THR A 15 1.71 -19.78 11.31
N THR A 16 2.77 -19.87 12.12
CA THR A 16 2.90 -19.06 13.34
C THR A 16 3.07 -17.58 13.00
N GLU A 17 3.95 -17.24 12.06
CA GLU A 17 4.14 -15.85 11.60
C GLU A 17 2.85 -15.28 11.00
N MET A 18 2.15 -16.05 10.16
CA MET A 18 0.87 -15.64 9.59
C MET A 18 -0.18 -15.38 10.67
N MET A 19 -0.27 -16.24 11.68
CA MET A 19 -1.21 -16.09 12.79
C MET A 19 -0.87 -14.85 13.63
N ILE A 20 0.40 -14.66 14.00
CA ILE A 20 0.86 -13.47 14.75
C ILE A 20 0.56 -12.20 13.97
N ASN A 21 0.88 -12.17 12.67
CA ASN A 21 0.64 -11.00 11.82
C ASN A 21 -0.87 -10.70 11.72
N HIS A 22 -1.70 -11.73 11.54
CA HIS A 22 -3.15 -11.56 11.49
C HIS A 22 -3.71 -10.97 12.79
N TYR A 23 -3.29 -11.46 13.96
CA TYR A 23 -3.72 -10.89 15.25
C TYR A 23 -3.25 -9.45 15.44
N ARG A 24 -2.01 -9.15 15.04
CA ARG A 24 -1.44 -7.80 15.12
C ARG A 24 -2.25 -6.81 14.27
N MET A 25 -2.47 -7.14 13.00
CA MET A 25 -3.26 -6.32 12.08
C MET A 25 -4.71 -6.18 12.55
N ARG A 26 -5.33 -7.24 13.07
CA ARG A 26 -6.67 -7.18 13.66
C ARG A 26 -6.73 -6.22 14.85
N ASN A 27 -5.73 -6.22 15.73
CA ASN A 27 -5.69 -5.33 16.89
C ASN A 27 -5.54 -3.86 16.47
N ILE A 28 -4.72 -3.58 15.46
CA ILE A 28 -4.58 -2.23 14.88
C ILE A 28 -5.90 -1.78 14.24
N ALA A 29 -6.54 -2.65 13.45
CA ALA A 29 -7.82 -2.33 12.84
C ALA A 29 -8.89 -1.98 13.90
N ARG A 30 -8.95 -2.76 14.99
CA ARG A 30 -9.85 -2.51 16.11
C ARG A 30 -9.58 -1.20 16.85
N SER A 31 -8.30 -0.87 17.08
CA SER A 31 -7.95 0.37 17.79
C SER A 31 -8.26 1.62 16.96
N ARG A 32 -8.16 1.52 15.64
CA ARG A 32 -8.50 2.60 14.70
C ARG A 32 -10.00 2.70 14.39
N GLY A 33 -10.74 1.58 14.50
CA GLY A 33 -12.17 1.54 14.25
C GLY A 33 -12.50 1.44 12.75
N LYS A 34 -13.43 2.28 12.28
CA LYS A 34 -13.91 2.21 10.89
C LYS A 34 -12.97 2.97 9.94
N PRO A 35 -12.80 2.50 8.69
CA PRO A 35 -12.09 3.24 7.66
C PRO A 35 -12.68 4.64 7.45
N ASP A 36 -11.82 5.65 7.40
CA ASP A 36 -12.20 7.04 7.15
C ASP A 36 -11.31 7.65 6.07
N ILE A 37 -11.78 7.52 4.82
CA ILE A 37 -11.09 8.10 3.65
C ILE A 37 -11.04 9.63 3.70
N CYS A 38 -11.98 10.28 4.38
CA CYS A 38 -12.00 11.74 4.47
C CYS A 38 -10.89 12.24 5.39
N THR A 39 -10.67 11.59 6.53
CA THR A 39 -9.53 11.90 7.41
C THR A 39 -8.21 11.58 6.75
N TYR A 40 -8.12 10.44 6.04
CA TYR A 40 -6.96 10.11 5.20
C TYR A 40 -6.69 11.22 4.16
N ALA A 41 -7.69 11.63 3.38
CA ALA A 41 -7.57 12.65 2.35
C ALA A 41 -7.16 14.02 2.91
N ARG A 42 -7.74 14.42 4.06
CA ARG A 42 -7.38 15.68 4.74
C ARG A 42 -5.94 15.74 5.24
N SER A 43 -5.25 14.59 5.32
CA SER A 43 -3.84 14.56 5.70
C SER A 43 -2.91 15.01 4.56
N PHE A 44 -3.41 15.16 3.33
CA PHE A 44 -2.65 15.61 2.17
C PHE A 44 -2.97 17.07 1.83
N ASP A 45 -2.06 17.71 1.08
CA ASP A 45 -2.36 18.99 0.43
C ASP A 45 -3.21 18.76 -0.82
N TYR A 46 -4.53 18.62 -0.61
CA TYR A 46 -5.51 18.28 -1.65
C TYR A 46 -5.54 19.26 -2.84
N ARG A 47 -4.89 20.44 -2.74
CA ARG A 47 -4.81 21.41 -3.84
C ARG A 47 -3.69 21.09 -4.82
N ASN A 48 -2.66 20.38 -4.34
CA ASN A 48 -1.44 20.12 -5.09
C ASN A 48 -1.22 18.62 -5.38
N THR A 49 -2.03 17.73 -4.80
CA THR A 49 -1.95 16.28 -5.02
C THR A 49 -3.15 15.76 -5.80
N ASP A 50 -2.93 14.90 -6.80
CA ASP A 50 -3.99 14.27 -7.60
C ASP A 50 -4.88 13.38 -6.70
N THR A 51 -6.09 13.85 -6.47
CA THR A 51 -7.07 13.15 -5.63
C THR A 51 -7.48 11.77 -6.15
N LYS A 52 -7.30 11.48 -7.44
CA LYS A 52 -7.58 10.16 -8.00
C LYS A 52 -6.49 9.17 -7.62
N ILE A 53 -5.22 9.56 -7.72
CA ILE A 53 -4.07 8.75 -7.27
C ILE A 53 -4.18 8.47 -5.78
N MET A 54 -4.47 9.51 -4.98
CA MET A 54 -4.66 9.37 -3.53
C MET A 54 -5.77 8.36 -3.18
N ARG A 55 -6.91 8.42 -3.88
CA ARG A 55 -8.01 7.46 -3.67
C ARG A 55 -7.60 6.04 -4.07
N GLU A 56 -6.88 5.90 -5.16
CA GLU A 56 -6.45 4.59 -5.64
C GLU A 56 -5.48 3.95 -4.66
N VAL A 57 -4.43 4.65 -4.25
CA VAL A 57 -3.47 4.14 -3.25
C VAL A 57 -4.20 3.72 -1.98
N TYR A 58 -5.14 4.52 -1.48
CA TYR A 58 -5.95 4.13 -0.33
C TYR A 58 -6.68 2.79 -0.54
N THR A 59 -7.27 2.62 -1.73
CA THR A 59 -8.04 1.43 -2.09
C THR A 59 -7.14 0.21 -2.23
N SER A 60 -6.05 0.30 -3.00
CA SER A 60 -5.10 -0.80 -3.21
C SER A 60 -4.48 -1.27 -1.90
N ILE A 61 -4.05 -0.35 -1.03
CA ILE A 61 -3.50 -0.73 0.29
C ILE A 61 -4.57 -1.34 1.19
N GLN A 62 -5.81 -0.85 1.14
CA GLN A 62 -6.92 -1.41 1.91
C GLN A 62 -7.31 -2.82 1.43
N GLU A 63 -7.27 -3.05 0.11
CA GLU A 63 -7.53 -4.36 -0.50
C GLU A 63 -6.43 -5.36 -0.14
N TRP A 64 -5.16 -4.96 -0.25
CA TRP A 64 -4.01 -5.76 0.18
C TRP A 64 -4.09 -6.12 1.68
N ALA A 65 -4.37 -5.12 2.54
CA ALA A 65 -4.47 -5.34 3.99
C ALA A 65 -5.68 -6.19 4.39
N GLY A 66 -6.70 -6.25 3.53
CA GLY A 66 -7.88 -7.06 3.68
C GLY A 66 -8.89 -6.53 4.70
N LYS A 67 -9.71 -7.45 5.22
CA LYS A 67 -10.82 -7.15 6.14
C LYS A 67 -10.62 -7.83 7.50
N TYR A 68 -10.92 -7.09 8.56
CA TYR A 68 -10.90 -7.59 9.93
C TYR A 68 -12.27 -7.39 10.56
N ASP A 69 -12.82 -8.45 11.15
CA ASP A 69 -14.19 -8.46 11.68
C ASP A 69 -15.24 -8.01 10.64
N GLY A 70 -15.00 -8.31 9.35
CA GLY A 70 -15.88 -7.95 8.22
C GLY A 70 -15.74 -6.50 7.73
N ILE A 71 -14.86 -5.71 8.34
CA ILE A 71 -14.65 -4.29 8.02
C ILE A 71 -13.31 -4.14 7.28
N PRO A 72 -13.22 -3.36 6.18
CA PRO A 72 -11.94 -3.08 5.53
C PRO A 72 -10.92 -2.45 6.50
N PHE A 73 -9.63 -2.65 6.24
CA PHE A 73 -8.60 -2.10 7.10
C PHE A 73 -8.60 -0.54 7.08
N PRO A 74 -8.55 0.14 8.24
CA PRO A 74 -8.53 1.59 8.33
C PRO A 74 -7.11 2.14 8.04
N VAL A 75 -6.77 2.23 6.76
CA VAL A 75 -5.51 2.79 6.25
C VAL A 75 -5.36 4.26 6.66
N GLN A 76 -4.15 4.65 7.06
CA GLN A 76 -3.73 6.02 7.36
C GLN A 76 -2.52 6.40 6.49
N SER A 77 -2.35 7.69 6.23
CA SER A 77 -1.27 8.17 5.34
C SER A 77 0.14 7.90 5.88
N ASN A 78 0.29 7.86 7.20
CA ASN A 78 1.58 7.66 7.88
C ASN A 78 1.86 6.18 8.17
N ASP A 79 1.06 5.27 7.62
CA ASP A 79 1.29 3.84 7.77
C ASP A 79 2.57 3.45 7.04
N SER A 80 3.47 2.78 7.76
CA SER A 80 4.72 2.27 7.20
C SER A 80 4.52 0.91 6.54
N PHE A 81 5.02 0.74 5.32
CA PHE A 81 4.96 -0.52 4.59
C PHE A 81 5.74 -1.64 5.30
N ASP A 82 6.95 -1.34 5.78
CA ASP A 82 7.76 -2.31 6.52
C ASP A 82 7.27 -2.48 7.97
N ALA A 83 7.26 -1.42 8.77
CA ALA A 83 7.05 -1.55 10.21
C ALA A 83 5.60 -1.88 10.58
N LEU A 84 4.61 -1.25 9.90
CA LEU A 84 3.20 -1.49 10.19
C LEU A 84 2.66 -2.64 9.35
N TYR A 85 2.82 -2.61 8.04
CA TYR A 85 2.23 -3.63 7.19
C TYR A 85 3.04 -4.92 7.15
N ARG A 86 4.37 -4.85 7.36
CA ARG A 86 5.31 -5.94 7.04
C ARG A 86 5.07 -6.46 5.63
N MET A 87 4.84 -5.51 4.72
CA MET A 87 4.59 -5.75 3.31
C MET A 87 5.87 -6.25 2.66
N ASP A 88 5.76 -7.26 1.82
CA ASP A 88 6.88 -7.68 0.99
C ASP A 88 7.19 -6.56 -0.02
N PRO A 89 8.45 -6.18 -0.26
CA PRO A 89 8.79 -5.19 -1.28
C PRO A 89 8.18 -5.49 -2.65
N ASP A 90 8.10 -6.78 -3.04
CA ASP A 90 7.52 -7.17 -4.33
C ASP A 90 6.00 -6.83 -4.39
N ASP A 91 5.28 -6.94 -3.27
CA ASP A 91 3.86 -6.54 -3.20
C ASP A 91 3.70 -5.01 -3.36
N LEU A 92 4.64 -4.23 -2.80
CA LEU A 92 4.61 -2.77 -2.93
C LEU A 92 4.88 -2.34 -4.38
N ASP A 93 5.84 -3.00 -5.04
CA ASP A 93 6.15 -2.79 -6.45
C ASP A 93 4.95 -3.14 -7.33
N ASP A 94 4.28 -4.27 -7.09
CA ASP A 94 3.06 -4.66 -7.81
C ASP A 94 1.97 -3.59 -7.71
N ILE A 95 1.71 -3.08 -6.50
CA ILE A 95 0.74 -1.99 -6.27
C ILE A 95 1.16 -0.72 -7.01
N TYR A 96 2.46 -0.39 -6.99
CA TYR A 96 3.00 0.76 -7.71
C TYR A 96 2.75 0.62 -9.22
N PHE A 97 3.10 -0.52 -9.82
CA PHE A 97 2.95 -0.76 -11.26
C PHE A 97 1.47 -0.77 -11.69
N GLU A 98 0.59 -1.40 -10.90
CA GLU A 98 -0.86 -1.43 -11.18
C GLU A 98 -1.45 -0.02 -11.21
N ILE A 99 -1.11 0.81 -10.22
CA ILE A 99 -1.61 2.20 -10.18
C ILE A 99 -1.00 3.02 -11.31
N ALA A 100 0.29 2.85 -11.60
CA ALA A 100 0.95 3.57 -12.67
C ALA A 100 0.31 3.28 -14.04
N ASP A 101 0.08 2.00 -14.35
CA ASP A 101 -0.62 1.57 -15.57
C ASP A 101 -2.03 2.17 -15.64
N LYS A 102 -2.80 2.05 -14.55
CA LYS A 102 -4.18 2.55 -14.46
C LYS A 102 -4.31 4.04 -14.74
N PHE A 103 -3.33 4.85 -14.34
CA PHE A 103 -3.35 6.30 -14.51
C PHE A 103 -2.50 6.82 -15.67
N GLY A 104 -1.84 5.92 -16.41
CA GLY A 104 -0.89 6.29 -17.46
C GLY A 104 0.24 7.13 -16.90
N ILE A 105 0.79 6.74 -15.75
CA ILE A 105 1.95 7.34 -15.12
C ILE A 105 3.19 6.63 -15.67
N SER A 106 4.20 7.39 -16.05
CA SER A 106 5.47 6.84 -16.52
C SER A 106 6.21 6.19 -15.35
N THR A 107 6.71 4.98 -15.59
CA THR A 107 7.65 4.30 -14.69
C THR A 107 9.10 4.45 -15.14
N GLU A 108 9.35 5.17 -16.24
CA GLU A 108 10.69 5.47 -16.72
C GLU A 108 11.34 6.59 -15.89
N GLU A 109 12.67 6.57 -15.80
CA GLU A 109 13.48 7.58 -15.08
C GLU A 109 13.03 7.80 -13.62
N ALA A 110 12.56 6.73 -12.96
CA ALA A 110 12.08 6.75 -11.59
C ALA A 110 13.08 7.39 -10.60
N GLU A 111 14.37 7.25 -10.87
CA GLU A 111 15.47 7.83 -10.10
C GLU A 111 15.49 9.37 -10.06
N LYS A 112 14.81 10.04 -11.01
CA LYS A 112 14.66 11.51 -11.01
C LYS A 112 13.57 11.99 -10.04
N ASN A 113 12.74 11.08 -9.53
CA ASN A 113 11.67 11.40 -8.60
C ASN A 113 12.26 11.79 -7.22
N PRO A 114 11.82 12.90 -6.59
CA PRO A 114 12.30 13.32 -5.27
C PRO A 114 12.09 12.27 -4.16
N TYR A 115 11.16 11.34 -4.36
CA TYR A 115 10.81 10.27 -3.42
C TYR A 115 11.45 8.92 -3.75
N PHE A 116 12.31 8.85 -4.78
CA PHE A 116 13.04 7.62 -5.12
C PHE A 116 13.91 7.12 -3.95
N ASP A 117 13.93 5.80 -3.73
CA ASP A 117 14.56 5.11 -2.60
C ASP A 117 14.10 5.60 -1.20
N ARG A 118 12.94 6.27 -1.11
CA ARG A 118 12.42 6.87 0.15
C ARG A 118 10.95 6.58 0.41
N VAL A 119 10.35 5.67 -0.34
CA VAL A 119 8.94 5.28 -0.16
C VAL A 119 8.85 4.31 1.02
N GLU A 120 8.64 4.84 2.22
CA GLU A 120 8.49 4.03 3.44
C GLU A 120 7.02 3.98 3.91
N THR A 121 6.23 4.97 3.51
CA THR A 121 4.85 5.19 3.98
C THR A 121 3.84 5.34 2.85
N VAL A 122 2.57 5.10 3.17
CA VAL A 122 1.43 5.29 2.25
C VAL A 122 1.42 6.70 1.65
N ARG A 123 1.79 7.73 2.42
CA ARG A 123 1.91 9.11 1.95
C ARG A 123 2.97 9.24 0.87
N GLU A 124 4.14 8.67 1.09
CA GLU A 124 5.25 8.80 0.16
C GLU A 124 4.96 8.07 -1.15
N LEU A 125 4.23 6.94 -1.11
CA LEU A 125 3.77 6.28 -2.33
C LEU A 125 2.86 7.20 -3.16
N VAL A 126 1.90 7.87 -2.51
CA VAL A 126 1.03 8.87 -3.19
C VAL A 126 1.89 9.97 -3.83
N LEU A 127 2.81 10.56 -3.05
CA LEU A 127 3.63 11.66 -3.52
C LEU A 127 4.62 11.25 -4.61
N PHE A 128 5.12 10.01 -4.56
CA PHE A 128 5.96 9.43 -5.60
C PHE A 128 5.18 9.34 -6.90
N LEU A 129 4.02 8.67 -6.90
CA LEU A 129 3.15 8.52 -8.08
C LEU A 129 2.69 9.86 -8.65
N ASP A 130 2.33 10.81 -7.79
CA ASP A 130 1.90 12.16 -8.17
C ASP A 130 3.04 13.01 -8.77
N SER A 131 4.29 12.74 -8.37
CA SER A 131 5.48 13.44 -8.88
C SER A 131 6.04 12.81 -10.17
N GLN A 132 5.52 11.66 -10.61
CA GLN A 132 5.96 11.04 -11.86
C GLN A 132 5.33 11.70 -13.09
N PRO A 133 6.05 11.78 -14.23
CA PRO A 133 5.48 12.25 -15.48
C PRO A 133 4.30 11.37 -15.93
N LYS A 134 3.29 11.96 -16.56
CA LYS A 134 2.23 11.21 -17.24
C LYS A 134 2.68 10.83 -18.64
N LEU A 135 2.32 9.63 -19.10
CA LEU A 135 2.57 9.16 -20.46
C LEU A 135 1.83 10.05 -21.47
N GLU A 136 2.52 10.44 -22.54
CA GLU A 136 1.93 11.28 -23.59
C GLU A 136 0.70 10.58 -24.20
N GLY A 137 -0.45 11.26 -24.17
CA GLY A 137 -1.74 10.70 -24.60
C GLY A 137 -2.68 10.31 -23.45
N SER A 138 -2.22 10.28 -22.20
CA SER A 138 -3.07 10.16 -21.00
C SER A 138 -3.78 11.48 -20.71
N THR A 139 -4.69 11.89 -21.59
CA THR A 139 -5.71 12.87 -21.20
C THR A 139 -6.69 12.16 -20.29
N ALA A 140 -6.72 12.57 -19.02
CA ALA A 140 -7.69 12.10 -18.05
C ALA A 140 -9.09 12.15 -18.68
N GLN A 141 -9.67 10.97 -18.93
CA GLN A 141 -11.00 10.86 -19.50
C GLN A 141 -11.98 11.55 -18.53
N PRO A 142 -12.70 12.60 -18.97
CA PRO A 142 -13.77 13.16 -18.15
C PRO A 142 -14.87 12.11 -18.02
N ALA A 143 -15.38 11.98 -16.80
CA ALA A 143 -16.49 11.10 -16.45
C ALA A 143 -17.77 11.45 -17.23
#